data_AF-A0A0P6J841-F1
#
_entry.id   AF-A0A0P6J841-F1
#
_cell.length_a   1.000
_cell.length_b   1.000
_cell.length_c   1.000
_cell.angle_alpha   90.00
_cell.angle_beta   90.00
_cell.angle_gamma   90.00
#
_symmetry.space_group_name_H-M   'P 1'
#
loop_
_entity.id
_entity.type
_entity.pdbx_description
1 polymer ?
#
loop_
_entity_poly.entity_id
_entity_poly.type
_entity_poly.pdbx_seq_one_letter_code
_entity_poly.pdbx_strand_id
1 'polypeptide(L)'
;MIDMEFRYTQTLAQEYLLHVLQVPQRGTGHSKTSRVLQDMAFSIQEEVEKSLKPCLDRFDVVSIEAARMIFNQVMEKEFEDGIINWGRIVTIFAFGGVILKKLSREPIAPDGNTYKEISCFVAEFIMNHMGDWIRQNGGWENGFVRKFEPKSGWLTFVGVMGQIFEMLSLLKQFY
;
A
#
# COMPACT_ATOMS: atom_id res chain seq x y z
N MET A 1 13.55 1.38 -19.24
CA MET A 1 13.59 2.02 -17.90
C MET A 1 12.24 1.91 -17.20
N ILE A 2 11.14 2.34 -17.83
CA ILE A 2 9.77 2.26 -17.26
C ILE A 2 9.39 0.82 -16.83
N ASP A 3 9.68 -0.20 -17.66
CA ASP A 3 9.40 -1.61 -17.31
C ASP A 3 10.17 -2.10 -16.06
N MET A 4 11.39 -1.60 -15.83
CA MET A 4 12.18 -1.97 -14.64
C MET A 4 11.64 -1.30 -13.37
N GLU A 5 11.21 -0.04 -13.46
CA GLU A 5 10.61 0.69 -12.33
C GLU A 5 9.25 0.10 -11.93
N PHE A 6 8.45 -0.30 -12.93
CA PHE A 6 7.21 -1.03 -12.69
C PHE A 6 7.46 -2.35 -11.96
N ARG A 7 8.36 -3.20 -12.49
CA ARG A 7 8.69 -4.48 -11.86
C ARG A 7 9.26 -4.34 -10.45
N TYR A 8 10.07 -3.31 -10.21
CA TYR A 8 10.60 -3.05 -8.88
C TYR A 8 9.48 -2.64 -7.91
N THR A 9 8.58 -1.75 -8.32
CA THR A 9 7.43 -1.33 -7.52
C THR A 9 6.46 -2.49 -7.26
N GLN A 10 6.21 -3.33 -8.27
CA GLN A 10 5.42 -4.56 -8.13
C GLN A 10 6.07 -5.55 -7.17
N THR A 11 7.39 -5.70 -7.20
CA THR A 11 8.13 -6.52 -6.24
C THR A 11 7.91 -6.01 -4.82
N LEU A 12 8.05 -4.69 -4.56
CA LEU A 12 7.80 -4.11 -3.24
C LEU A 12 6.37 -4.36 -2.76
N ALA A 13 5.37 -4.19 -3.65
CA ALA A 13 3.98 -4.45 -3.31
C ALA A 13 3.75 -5.93 -2.99
N GLN A 14 4.30 -6.85 -3.80
CA GLN A 14 4.20 -8.27 -3.58
C GLN A 14 4.86 -8.72 -2.27
N GLU A 15 6.06 -8.22 -1.97
CA GLU A 15 6.77 -8.50 -0.72
C GLU A 15 5.97 -8.03 0.50
N TYR A 16 5.35 -6.84 0.42
CA TYR A 16 4.48 -6.33 1.46
C TYR A 16 3.22 -7.18 1.65
N LEU A 17 2.51 -7.52 0.58
CA LEU A 17 1.29 -8.33 0.68
C LEU A 17 1.56 -9.74 1.23
N LEU A 18 2.69 -10.34 0.86
CA LEU A 18 3.12 -11.61 1.44
C LEU A 18 3.50 -11.48 2.93
N HIS A 19 4.07 -10.35 3.33
CA HIS A 19 4.29 -10.02 4.75
C HIS A 19 2.96 -9.92 5.51
N VAL A 20 1.94 -9.26 4.93
CA VAL A 20 0.58 -9.19 5.51
C VAL A 20 -0.06 -10.57 5.68
N LEU A 21 0.17 -11.49 4.74
CA LEU A 21 -0.31 -12.88 4.81
C LEU A 21 0.52 -13.79 5.74
N GLN A 22 1.59 -13.28 6.36
CA GLN A 22 2.51 -14.05 7.19
C GLN A 22 3.12 -15.26 6.46
N VAL A 23 3.26 -15.21 5.13
CA VAL A 23 3.84 -16.30 4.34
C VAL A 23 5.36 -16.30 4.54
N PRO A 24 5.99 -17.42 4.94
CA PRO A 24 7.44 -17.50 5.08
C PRO A 24 8.12 -17.33 3.71
N GLN A 25 8.78 -16.19 3.53
CA GLN A 25 9.53 -15.90 2.30
C GLN A 25 10.85 -16.70 2.31
N ARG A 26 10.94 -17.74 1.47
CA ARG A 26 12.17 -18.55 1.31
C ARG A 26 13.10 -17.90 0.27
N GLY A 27 14.15 -17.22 0.73
CA GLY A 27 15.32 -16.84 -0.09
C GLY A 27 15.62 -15.34 -0.11
N THR A 28 16.91 -15.01 0.10
CA THR A 28 17.55 -13.67 0.19
C THR A 28 16.81 -12.62 1.02
N GLY A 29 17.39 -12.21 2.15
CA GLY A 29 16.76 -11.24 3.05
C GLY A 29 16.23 -10.00 2.30
N HIS A 30 15.05 -9.54 2.71
CA HIS A 30 14.36 -8.40 2.10
C HIS A 30 15.31 -7.22 1.84
N SER A 31 15.13 -6.59 0.68
CA SER A 31 15.83 -5.35 0.36
C SER A 31 15.63 -4.34 1.49
N LYS A 32 16.59 -3.44 1.68
CA LYS A 32 16.48 -2.39 2.69
C LYS A 32 15.21 -1.55 2.50
N THR A 33 14.89 -1.24 1.25
CA THR A 33 13.64 -0.59 0.83
C THR A 33 12.42 -1.35 1.31
N SER A 34 12.34 -2.66 1.04
CA SER A 34 11.21 -3.49 1.43
C SER A 34 11.02 -3.52 2.95
N ARG A 35 12.10 -3.58 3.74
CA ARG A 35 11.99 -3.57 5.20
C ARG A 35 11.39 -2.27 5.73
N VAL A 36 11.94 -1.14 5.32
CA VAL A 36 11.44 0.19 5.73
C VAL A 36 9.97 0.38 5.30
N LEU A 37 9.63 -0.06 4.09
CA LEU A 37 8.27 0.01 3.57
C LEU A 37 7.31 -0.88 4.37
N GLN A 38 7.69 -2.12 4.65
CA GLN A 38 6.87 -3.06 5.41
C GLN A 38 6.57 -2.53 6.80
N ASP A 39 7.58 -2.08 7.54
CA ASP A 39 7.42 -1.56 8.91
C ASP A 39 6.41 -0.38 8.94
N MET A 40 6.55 0.56 8.00
CA MET A 40 5.68 1.72 7.92
C MET A 40 4.26 1.36 7.45
N ALA A 41 4.15 0.66 6.32
CA ALA A 41 2.86 0.33 5.72
C ALA A 41 2.05 -0.59 6.64
N PHE A 42 2.69 -1.53 7.34
CA PHE A 42 2.01 -2.39 8.32
C PHE A 42 1.45 -1.57 9.49
N SER A 43 2.23 -0.62 10.03
CA SER A 43 1.76 0.29 11.09
C SER A 43 0.57 1.14 10.64
N ILE A 44 0.58 1.67 9.41
CA ILE A 44 -0.57 2.40 8.83
C ILE A 44 -1.76 1.46 8.70
N GLN A 45 -1.56 0.27 8.15
CA GLN A 45 -2.61 -0.70 7.92
C GLN A 45 -3.33 -1.05 9.23
N GLU A 46 -2.60 -1.32 10.31
CA GLU A 46 -3.21 -1.63 11.61
C GLU A 46 -4.08 -0.48 12.12
N GLU A 47 -3.62 0.76 12.02
CA GLU A 47 -4.41 1.93 12.44
C GLU A 47 -5.63 2.18 11.53
N VAL A 48 -5.51 1.95 10.22
CA VAL A 48 -6.64 2.03 9.27
C VAL A 48 -7.67 0.95 9.58
N GLU A 49 -7.25 -0.31 9.74
CA GLU A 49 -8.15 -1.43 10.05
C GLU A 49 -8.88 -1.21 11.37
N LYS A 50 -8.18 -0.71 12.40
CA LYS A 50 -8.77 -0.38 13.70
C LYS A 50 -9.76 0.79 13.61
N SER A 51 -9.38 1.87 12.95
CA SER A 51 -10.19 3.10 12.86
C SER A 51 -11.41 2.93 11.95
N LEU A 52 -11.29 2.10 10.91
CA LEU A 52 -12.34 1.85 9.93
C LEU A 52 -13.07 0.55 10.13
N LYS A 53 -12.78 -0.21 11.18
CA LYS A 53 -13.49 -1.47 11.47
C LYS A 53 -15.01 -1.36 11.26
N PRO A 54 -15.73 -0.34 11.78
CA PRO A 54 -17.18 -0.24 11.58
C PRO A 54 -17.61 -0.01 10.12
N CYS A 55 -16.75 0.59 9.29
CA CYS A 55 -17.00 0.81 7.86
C CYS A 55 -16.62 -0.43 7.04
N LEU A 56 -15.44 -0.99 7.30
CA LEU A 56 -14.94 -2.19 6.65
C LEU A 56 -15.84 -3.41 6.91
N ASP A 57 -16.52 -3.46 8.06
CA ASP A 57 -17.48 -4.52 8.38
C ASP A 57 -18.80 -4.40 7.60
N ARG A 58 -19.08 -3.28 6.91
CA ARG A 58 -20.35 -3.04 6.17
C ARG A 58 -20.36 -3.56 4.74
N PHE A 59 -19.20 -3.81 4.14
CA PHE A 59 -19.12 -4.26 2.76
C PHE A 59 -18.18 -5.45 2.64
N ASP A 60 -18.45 -6.34 1.70
CA ASP A 60 -17.59 -7.47 1.38
C ASP A 60 -16.90 -7.26 0.04
N VAL A 61 -15.62 -7.57 -0.01
CA VAL A 61 -14.84 -7.56 -1.25
C VAL A 61 -14.90 -8.98 -1.80
N VAL A 62 -15.78 -9.20 -2.78
CA VAL A 62 -16.16 -10.55 -3.24
C VAL A 62 -15.37 -11.03 -4.47
N SER A 63 -14.58 -10.16 -5.10
CA SER A 63 -13.78 -10.50 -6.29
C SER A 63 -12.56 -9.57 -6.45
N ILE A 64 -11.59 -9.99 -7.29
CA ILE A 64 -10.44 -9.16 -7.68
C ILE A 64 -10.88 -7.87 -8.39
N GLU A 65 -11.93 -7.95 -9.21
CA GLU A 65 -12.45 -6.77 -9.92
C GLU A 65 -13.07 -5.77 -8.93
N ALA A 66 -13.86 -6.26 -7.96
CA ALA A 66 -14.39 -5.41 -6.89
C ALA A 66 -13.26 -4.80 -6.05
N ALA A 67 -12.24 -5.59 -5.73
CA ALA A 67 -11.05 -5.14 -5.01
C ALA A 67 -10.34 -3.99 -5.75
N ARG A 68 -10.10 -4.15 -7.05
CA ARG A 68 -9.48 -3.13 -7.91
C ARG A 68 -10.34 -1.88 -8.00
N MET A 69 -11.66 -2.03 -8.18
CA MET A 69 -12.58 -0.90 -8.26
C MET A 69 -12.57 -0.06 -6.97
N ILE A 70 -12.72 -0.72 -5.81
CA ILE A 70 -12.68 -0.04 -4.50
C ILE A 70 -11.32 0.61 -4.28
N PHE A 71 -10.24 -0.11 -4.61
CA PHE A 71 -8.89 0.43 -4.52
C PHE A 71 -8.73 1.71 -5.34
N ASN A 72 -9.07 1.68 -6.62
CA ASN A 72 -8.94 2.86 -7.49
C ASN A 72 -9.81 4.02 -7.01
N GLN A 73 -11.06 3.78 -6.62
CA GLN A 73 -11.94 4.85 -6.13
C GLN A 73 -11.37 5.55 -4.90
N VAL A 74 -10.87 4.79 -3.92
CA VAL A 74 -10.31 5.35 -2.69
C VAL A 74 -9.01 6.10 -3.00
N MET A 75 -8.14 5.53 -3.83
CA MET A 75 -6.85 6.15 -4.16
C MET A 75 -7.00 7.37 -5.07
N GLU A 76 -7.90 7.35 -6.07
CA GLU A 76 -8.22 8.53 -6.89
C GLU A 76 -8.72 9.68 -6.03
N LYS A 77 -9.60 9.36 -5.07
CA LYS A 77 -10.15 10.33 -4.13
C LYS A 77 -9.09 10.82 -3.14
N GLU A 78 -8.19 9.96 -2.68
CA GLU A 78 -7.07 10.37 -1.84
C GLU A 78 -6.24 11.43 -2.59
N PHE A 79 -5.76 11.12 -3.79
CA PHE A 79 -4.87 12.01 -4.54
C PHE A 79 -5.55 13.10 -5.36
N GLU A 80 -6.84 13.38 -5.12
CA GLU A 80 -7.61 14.37 -5.90
C GLU A 80 -7.08 15.81 -5.76
N ASP A 81 -6.39 16.11 -4.66
CA ASP A 81 -5.76 17.40 -4.38
C ASP A 81 -4.44 17.61 -5.16
N GLY A 82 -3.97 16.59 -5.89
CA GLY A 82 -2.72 16.63 -6.66
C GLY A 82 -1.44 16.59 -5.82
N ILE A 83 -1.53 16.44 -4.49
CA ILE A 83 -0.36 16.47 -3.61
C ILE A 83 0.27 15.07 -3.54
N ILE A 84 1.48 14.91 -4.06
CA ILE A 84 2.23 13.66 -3.97
C ILE A 84 3.37 13.80 -2.97
N ASN A 85 3.45 12.87 -2.01
CA ASN A 85 4.60 12.72 -1.12
C ASN A 85 4.75 11.26 -0.69
N TRP A 86 5.94 10.90 -0.19
CA TRP A 86 6.22 9.53 0.19
C TRP A 86 5.28 8.96 1.26
N GLY A 87 4.79 9.78 2.21
CA GLY A 87 3.86 9.31 3.24
C GLY A 87 2.57 8.77 2.62
N ARG A 88 2.00 9.52 1.67
CA ARG A 88 0.84 9.08 0.87
C ARG A 88 1.16 7.91 -0.04
N ILE A 89 2.37 7.84 -0.59
CA ILE A 89 2.73 6.66 -1.39
C ILE A 89 2.69 5.39 -0.52
N VAL A 90 3.05 5.47 0.76
CA VAL A 90 2.97 4.34 1.70
C VAL A 90 1.51 3.96 2.03
N THR A 91 0.56 4.90 2.09
CA THR A 91 -0.86 4.59 2.33
C THR A 91 -1.45 3.70 1.23
N ILE A 92 -0.97 3.84 -0.02
CA ILE A 92 -1.36 2.98 -1.14
C ILE A 92 -1.04 1.50 -0.85
N PHE A 93 0.17 1.22 -0.36
CA PHE A 93 0.55 -0.15 0.03
C PHE A 93 -0.32 -0.63 1.18
N ALA A 94 -0.46 0.18 2.23
CA ALA A 94 -1.27 -0.15 3.40
C ALA A 94 -2.71 -0.51 3.02
N PHE A 95 -3.34 0.28 2.12
CA PHE A 95 -4.68 -0.01 1.66
C PHE A 95 -4.76 -1.27 0.80
N GLY A 96 -3.74 -1.55 -0.03
CA GLY A 96 -3.60 -2.84 -0.70
C GLY A 96 -3.62 -4.02 0.29
N GLY A 97 -2.97 -3.87 1.46
CA GLY A 97 -3.01 -4.84 2.55
C GLY A 97 -4.40 -5.00 3.18
N VAL A 98 -5.13 -3.90 3.38
CA VAL A 98 -6.54 -3.93 3.86
C VAL A 98 -7.43 -4.69 2.88
N ILE A 99 -7.33 -4.36 1.59
CA ILE A 99 -8.09 -5.00 0.51
C ILE A 99 -7.79 -6.50 0.45
N LEU A 100 -6.52 -6.89 0.56
CA LEU A 100 -6.12 -8.29 0.60
C LEU A 100 -6.80 -9.04 1.75
N LYS A 101 -6.72 -8.53 3.00
CA LYS A 101 -7.40 -9.18 4.14
C LYS A 101 -8.92 -9.24 3.97
N LYS A 102 -9.53 -8.22 3.36
CA LYS A 102 -10.98 -8.16 3.10
C LYS A 102 -11.43 -9.17 2.05
N LEU A 103 -10.62 -9.42 1.03
CA LEU A 103 -10.88 -10.41 -0.02
C LEU A 103 -10.62 -11.85 0.46
N SER A 104 -9.68 -12.07 1.39
CA SER A 104 -9.25 -13.38 1.88
C SER A 104 -10.19 -14.06 2.91
N ARG A 105 -11.52 -13.91 2.79
CA ARG A 105 -12.46 -14.56 3.72
C ARG A 105 -12.68 -16.07 3.49
N GLU A 106 -12.14 -16.64 2.41
CA GLU A 106 -12.02 -18.10 2.26
C GLU A 106 -10.57 -18.56 2.49
N PRO A 107 -10.33 -19.81 2.94
CA PRO A 107 -9.02 -20.28 3.38
C PRO A 107 -7.96 -19.99 2.32
N ILE A 108 -6.94 -19.23 2.72
CA ILE A 108 -5.82 -18.82 1.89
C ILE A 108 -5.14 -20.07 1.36
N ALA A 109 -5.46 -20.44 0.13
CA ALA A 109 -4.69 -21.41 -0.60
C ALA A 109 -3.32 -20.73 -0.88
N PRO A 110 -2.18 -21.26 -0.39
CA PRO A 110 -0.85 -20.64 -0.55
C PRO A 110 -0.40 -20.49 -2.01
N ASP A 111 -1.14 -21.09 -2.93
CA ASP A 111 -1.06 -21.07 -4.39
C ASP A 111 -1.97 -20.02 -5.04
N GLY A 112 -2.76 -19.27 -4.25
CA GLY A 112 -3.64 -18.22 -4.75
C GLY A 112 -2.88 -17.06 -5.40
N ASN A 113 -3.20 -16.76 -6.67
CA ASN A 113 -2.63 -15.62 -7.40
C ASN A 113 -3.16 -14.25 -6.91
N THR A 114 -4.03 -14.21 -5.90
CA THR A 114 -4.67 -12.99 -5.39
C THR A 114 -3.67 -11.89 -5.02
N TYR A 115 -2.62 -12.22 -4.25
CA TYR A 115 -1.62 -11.22 -3.86
C TYR A 115 -0.81 -10.70 -5.06
N LYS A 116 -0.68 -11.48 -6.14
CA LYS A 116 0.00 -11.05 -7.38
C LYS A 116 -0.88 -10.10 -8.19
N GLU A 117 -2.17 -10.39 -8.28
CA GLU A 117 -3.13 -9.50 -8.94
C GLU A 117 -3.25 -8.16 -8.20
N ILE A 118 -3.30 -8.20 -6.86
CA ILE A 118 -3.33 -6.99 -6.04
C ILE A 118 -2.01 -6.22 -6.16
N SER A 119 -0.86 -6.89 -6.10
CA SER A 119 0.43 -6.20 -6.28
C SER A 119 0.56 -5.57 -7.67
N CYS A 120 -0.04 -6.20 -8.70
CA CYS A 120 -0.07 -5.66 -10.05
C CYS A 120 -0.82 -4.33 -10.11
N PHE A 121 -2.09 -4.28 -9.69
CA PHE A 121 -2.85 -3.04 -9.79
C PHE A 121 -2.37 -1.95 -8.81
N VAL A 122 -1.77 -2.33 -7.68
CA VAL A 122 -1.08 -1.37 -6.78
C VAL A 122 0.09 -0.72 -7.51
N ALA A 123 0.93 -1.53 -8.19
CA ALA A 123 2.06 -1.01 -8.94
C ALA A 123 1.63 -0.19 -10.17
N GLU A 124 0.56 -0.60 -10.86
CA GLU A 124 -0.02 0.15 -11.97
C GLU A 124 -0.45 1.55 -11.51
N PHE A 125 -1.20 1.64 -10.41
CA PHE A 125 -1.64 2.93 -9.87
C PHE A 125 -0.43 3.82 -9.52
N ILE A 126 0.54 3.27 -8.79
CA ILE A 126 1.75 4.02 -8.38
C ILE A 126 2.51 4.53 -9.61
N MET A 127 2.74 3.67 -10.60
CA MET A 127 3.54 4.05 -11.76
C MET A 127 2.81 5.01 -12.70
N ASN A 128 1.49 4.85 -12.86
CA ASN A 128 0.69 5.72 -13.71
C ASN A 128 0.52 7.12 -13.13
N HIS A 129 0.42 7.26 -11.80
CA HIS A 129 0.12 8.53 -11.15
C HIS A 129 1.32 9.19 -10.47
N MET A 130 2.29 8.41 -9.98
CA MET A 130 3.42 8.91 -9.18
C MET A 130 4.79 8.56 -9.75
N GLY A 131 4.88 7.82 -10.86
CA GLY A 131 6.16 7.36 -11.42
C GLY A 131 7.17 8.48 -11.68
N ASP A 132 6.71 9.59 -12.26
CA ASP A 132 7.58 10.75 -12.52
C ASP A 132 7.99 11.46 -11.24
N TRP A 133 7.07 11.62 -10.29
CA TRP A 133 7.37 12.21 -8.99
C TRP A 133 8.40 11.37 -8.23
N ILE A 134 8.25 10.04 -8.20
CA ILE A 134 9.17 9.09 -7.58
C ILE A 134 10.58 9.29 -8.15
N ARG A 135 10.71 9.37 -9.49
CA ARG A 135 11.99 9.53 -10.16
C ARG A 135 12.65 10.88 -9.84
N GLN A 136 11.87 11.96 -9.88
CA GLN A 136 12.34 13.31 -9.56
C GLN A 136 12.75 13.46 -8.09
N ASN A 137 12.19 12.63 -7.20
CA ASN A 137 12.48 12.65 -5.77
C ASN A 137 13.48 11.55 -5.34
N GLY A 138 14.34 11.08 -6.25
CA GLY A 138 15.46 10.19 -5.94
C GLY A 138 15.12 8.70 -5.92
N GLY A 139 13.91 8.32 -6.34
CA GLY A 139 13.47 6.94 -6.38
C GLY A 139 13.36 6.28 -5.00
N TRP A 140 13.18 4.96 -5.00
CA TRP A 140 12.99 4.19 -3.77
C TRP A 140 14.23 4.15 -2.88
N GLU A 141 15.43 4.03 -3.45
CA GLU A 141 16.66 3.91 -2.65
C GLU A 141 17.21 5.26 -2.18
N ASN A 142 17.36 6.24 -3.07
CA ASN A 142 17.95 7.54 -2.71
C ASN A 142 16.92 8.55 -2.21
N GLY A 143 15.63 8.34 -2.48
CA GLY A 143 14.52 9.14 -1.98
C GLY A 143 13.87 8.55 -0.73
N PHE A 144 13.12 7.46 -0.93
CA PHE A 144 12.29 6.86 0.12
C PHE A 144 13.13 6.36 1.30
N VAL A 145 14.10 5.47 1.08
CA VAL A 145 14.91 4.90 2.17
C VAL A 145 15.66 5.99 2.94
N ARG A 146 16.30 6.94 2.24
CA ARG A 146 17.02 8.04 2.92
C ARG A 146 16.11 8.89 3.82
N LYS A 147 14.84 9.06 3.46
CA LYS A 147 13.87 9.84 4.23
C LYS A 147 13.40 9.12 5.48
N PHE A 148 13.22 7.79 5.44
CA PHE A 148 12.57 7.04 6.52
C PHE A 148 13.47 6.07 7.29
N GLU A 149 14.69 5.83 6.84
CA GLU A 149 15.67 5.03 7.59
C GLU A 149 16.08 5.64 8.94
N PRO A 150 16.29 6.97 9.09
CA PRO A 150 16.62 7.52 10.41
C PRO A 150 15.47 7.30 11.40
N LYS A 151 15.75 6.95 12.67
CA LYS A 151 14.73 6.72 13.73
C LYS A 151 13.75 7.89 13.95
N SER A 152 14.07 9.09 13.45
CA SER A 152 13.20 10.27 13.41
C SER A 152 12.11 10.20 12.33
N GLY A 153 12.21 9.28 11.36
CA GLY A 153 11.21 9.04 10.31
C GLY A 153 9.82 8.72 10.88
N TRP A 154 9.79 8.00 12.01
CA TRP A 154 8.57 7.72 12.79
C TRP A 154 7.90 8.98 13.36
N LEU A 155 8.66 10.01 13.74
CA LEU A 155 8.09 11.27 14.25
C LEU A 155 7.51 12.13 13.12
N THR A 156 8.11 12.12 11.93
CA THR A 156 7.48 12.66 10.71
C THR A 156 6.25 11.87 10.26
N PHE A 157 6.21 10.57 10.55
CA PHE A 157 5.08 9.68 10.30
C PHE A 157 3.88 9.95 11.22
N VAL A 158 4.09 10.43 12.46
CA VAL A 158 3.00 10.98 13.30
C VAL A 158 2.28 12.15 12.60
N GLY A 159 2.99 12.92 11.76
CA GLY A 159 2.37 13.94 10.89
C GLY A 159 1.56 13.38 9.72
N VAL A 160 1.88 12.16 9.25
CA VAL A 160 1.13 11.42 8.21
C VAL A 160 -0.19 10.85 8.75
N MET A 161 -0.38 10.77 10.08
CA MET A 161 -1.66 10.38 10.69
C MET A 161 -2.83 11.27 10.22
N GLY A 162 -2.59 12.52 9.83
CA GLY A 162 -3.60 13.38 9.20
C GLY A 162 -4.14 12.83 7.87
N GLN A 163 -3.31 12.11 7.10
CA GLN A 163 -3.70 11.47 5.84
C GLN A 163 -4.50 10.19 6.08
N ILE A 164 -4.21 9.47 7.18
CA ILE A 164 -5.07 8.38 7.64
C ILE A 164 -6.48 8.93 7.85
N PHE A 165 -6.64 10.04 8.61
CA PHE A 165 -7.94 10.70 8.80
C PHE A 165 -8.66 11.07 7.50
N GLU A 166 -7.94 11.56 6.49
CA GLU A 166 -8.53 11.81 5.18
C GLU A 166 -8.97 10.52 4.49
N MET A 167 -8.13 9.49 4.40
CA MET A 167 -8.55 8.14 3.96
C MET A 167 -9.79 7.64 4.74
N LEU A 168 -9.86 7.90 6.06
CA LEU A 168 -11.01 7.54 6.88
C LEU A 168 -12.28 8.28 6.46
N SER A 169 -12.15 9.55 6.08
CA SER A 169 -13.24 10.39 5.59
C SER A 169 -13.76 9.88 4.25
N LEU A 170 -12.87 9.48 3.36
CA LEU A 170 -13.22 9.02 2.01
C LEU A 170 -13.99 7.70 2.03
N LEU A 171 -13.57 6.72 2.83
CA LEU A 171 -14.27 5.43 2.92
C LEU A 171 -15.72 5.57 3.44
N LYS A 172 -15.99 6.57 4.28
CA LYS A 172 -17.36 6.92 4.74
C LYS A 172 -18.21 7.64 3.69
N GLN A 173 -17.61 8.16 2.61
CA GLN A 173 -18.37 8.78 1.51
C GLN A 173 -18.94 7.74 0.56
N PHE A 174 -18.32 6.56 0.49
CA PHE A 174 -18.76 5.47 -0.38
C PHE A 174 -19.72 4.48 0.32
N TYR A 175 -19.84 4.50 1.66
CA TYR A 175 -20.63 3.53 2.48
C TYR A 175 -21.12 4.09 3.83
#